data_AF-A0A946PDK3-F1
#
_entry.id   AF-A0A946PDK3-F1
#
_cell.length_a   1.000
_cell.length_b   1.000
_cell.length_c   1.000
_cell.angle_alpha   90.00
_cell.angle_beta   90.00
_cell.angle_gamma   90.00
#
_symmetry.space_group_name_H-M   'P 1'
#
loop_
_entity.id
_entity.type
_entity.pdbx_description
1 polymer ?
#
loop_
_entity_poly.entity_id
_entity_poly.type
_entity_poly.pdbx_seq_one_letter_code
_entity_poly.pdbx_strand_id
1 'polypeptide(L)'
;MNSTAASIGHESHGHHGPVLQYQPGLPLSRGKLIMWLFLSTEIMFFAALLGSYVVLRFGAAVWPKPHHVHLSEPIGAFNTFVLICSSVTVVLALEAARANKRSLAKTWMLVTLVLGSLFLGVKAYEYSSKFDHGIYPWAPRGRIYERPDLYYGSAVRARLSDPAILAKMKELDARPEGELSDAELTGRRRLKQVRDMVNNPNQQAFDLAV
;
A
#
# COMPACT_ATOMS: atom_id res chain seq x y z
N MET A 1 -51.59 31.10 74.66
CA MET A 1 -51.39 32.55 74.90
C MET A 1 -50.05 32.94 74.31
N ASN A 2 -50.07 33.95 73.44
CA ASN A 2 -48.98 34.42 72.56
C ASN A 2 -47.74 34.91 73.30
N SER A 3 -46.55 34.80 72.67
CA SER A 3 -45.72 35.97 72.33
C SER A 3 -44.49 35.61 71.48
N THR A 4 -44.53 36.09 70.22
CA THR A 4 -43.45 36.64 69.38
C THR A 4 -41.98 36.31 69.66
N ALA A 5 -41.33 35.71 68.65
CA ALA A 5 -40.01 36.15 68.20
C ALA A 5 -39.99 36.13 66.66
N ALA A 6 -40.02 37.33 66.06
CA ALA A 6 -39.87 37.51 64.63
C ALA A 6 -38.44 37.12 64.22
N SER A 7 -38.28 35.98 63.53
CA SER A 7 -37.02 35.66 62.86
C SER A 7 -37.02 36.38 61.51
N ILE A 8 -36.07 37.31 61.39
CA ILE A 8 -35.70 38.09 60.22
C ILE A 8 -35.71 37.22 58.96
N GLY A 9 -36.60 37.55 58.01
CA GLY A 9 -36.58 37.01 56.66
C GLY A 9 -35.36 37.57 55.92
N HIS A 10 -34.27 36.80 55.91
CA HIS A 10 -33.15 37.07 55.01
C HIS A 10 -33.50 36.41 53.67
N GLU A 11 -34.12 37.17 52.77
CA GLU A 11 -34.23 36.76 51.36
C GLU A 11 -32.82 36.74 50.76
N SER A 12 -32.16 35.60 50.93
CA SER A 12 -30.96 35.26 50.17
C SER A 12 -31.41 35.14 48.72
N HIS A 13 -31.15 36.18 47.92
CA HIS A 13 -31.17 36.10 46.47
C HIS A 13 -30.29 34.93 46.01
N GLY A 14 -30.94 33.79 45.76
CA GLY A 14 -30.30 32.63 45.19
C GLY A 14 -29.75 33.02 43.83
N HIS A 15 -28.44 33.20 43.74
CA HIS A 15 -27.73 33.27 42.48
C HIS A 15 -27.96 31.93 41.78
N HIS A 16 -29.01 31.85 40.96
CA HIS A 16 -29.24 30.77 40.00
C HIS A 16 -28.18 30.88 38.91
N GLY A 17 -26.93 30.60 39.25
CA GLY A 17 -25.89 30.34 38.27
C GLY A 17 -26.32 29.13 37.43
N PRO A 18 -26.10 29.12 36.11
CA PRO A 18 -26.41 27.97 35.29
C PRO A 18 -25.69 26.74 35.86
N VAL A 19 -26.48 25.75 36.30
CA VAL A 19 -25.95 24.47 36.76
C VAL A 19 -25.44 23.75 35.52
N LEU A 20 -24.12 23.68 35.36
CA LEU A 20 -23.48 22.92 34.29
C LEU A 20 -23.75 21.43 34.53
N GLN A 21 -24.82 20.93 33.92
CA GLN A 21 -25.17 19.53 33.96
C GLN A 21 -24.11 18.78 33.14
N TYR A 22 -23.15 18.17 33.85
CA TYR A 22 -22.18 17.28 33.22
C TYR A 22 -22.94 16.12 32.60
N GLN A 23 -23.17 16.20 31.29
CA GLN A 23 -23.64 15.08 30.51
C GLN A 23 -22.44 14.13 30.42
N PRO A 24 -22.46 12.95 31.08
CA PRO A 24 -21.38 12.00 30.90
C PRO A 24 -21.27 11.69 29.40
N GLY A 25 -20.05 11.81 28.86
CA GLY A 25 -19.75 11.42 27.48
C GLY A 25 -20.20 9.98 27.19
N LEU A 26 -20.22 9.61 25.89
CA LEU A 26 -20.73 8.32 25.39
C LEU A 26 -20.55 7.16 26.39
N PRO A 27 -21.60 6.33 26.64
CA PRO A 27 -21.55 5.23 27.61
C PRO A 27 -20.71 4.04 27.10
N LEU A 28 -19.43 4.27 26.87
CA LEU A 28 -18.45 3.29 26.38
C LEU A 28 -17.40 3.03 27.45
N SER A 29 -17.00 1.78 27.59
CA SER A 29 -15.85 1.46 28.45
C SER A 29 -14.57 2.05 27.87
N ARG A 30 -13.65 2.51 28.74
CA ARG A 30 -12.36 3.09 28.33
C ARG A 30 -11.60 2.19 27.35
N GLY A 31 -11.62 0.87 27.58
CA GLY A 31 -10.98 -0.10 26.69
C GLY A 31 -11.63 -0.19 25.31
N LYS A 32 -12.97 -0.13 25.22
CA LYS A 32 -13.66 -0.07 23.91
C LYS A 32 -13.33 1.23 23.18
N LEU A 33 -13.32 2.37 23.88
CA LEU A 33 -12.96 3.66 23.29
C LEU A 33 -11.56 3.65 22.68
N ILE A 34 -10.56 3.16 23.42
CA ILE A 34 -9.18 3.04 22.93
C ILE A 34 -9.10 2.09 21.73
N MET A 35 -9.81 0.96 21.76
CA MET A 35 -9.86 0.03 20.63
C MET A 35 -10.44 0.67 19.36
N TRP A 36 -11.52 1.46 19.49
CA TRP A 36 -12.10 2.21 18.37
C TRP A 36 -11.14 3.26 17.80
N LEU A 37 -10.43 3.99 18.66
CA LEU A 37 -9.44 4.98 18.22
C LEU A 37 -8.27 4.31 17.50
N PHE A 38 -7.75 3.20 18.05
CA PHE A 38 -6.69 2.40 17.43
C PHE A 38 -7.10 1.85 16.05
N LEU A 39 -8.31 1.28 15.94
CA LEU A 39 -8.85 0.81 14.66
C LEU A 39 -8.94 1.96 13.63
N SER A 40 -9.35 3.15 14.07
CA SER A 40 -9.45 4.32 13.19
C SER A 40 -8.08 4.73 12.65
N THR A 41 -7.04 4.73 13.48
CA THR A 41 -5.67 5.06 13.04
C THR A 41 -5.11 4.03 12.07
N GLU A 42 -5.35 2.74 12.29
CA GLU A 42 -4.94 1.67 11.36
C GLU A 42 -5.63 1.80 10.00
N ILE A 43 -6.94 2.12 9.98
CA ILE A 43 -7.67 2.37 8.73
C ILE A 43 -7.05 3.54 7.96
N MET A 44 -6.70 4.64 8.62
CA MET A 44 -6.05 5.78 7.98
C MET A 44 -4.66 5.42 7.44
N PHE A 45 -3.89 4.61 8.19
CA PHE A 45 -2.58 4.13 7.76
C PHE A 45 -2.67 3.29 6.48
N PHE A 46 -3.56 2.29 6.43
CA PHE A 46 -3.77 1.49 5.22
C PHE A 46 -4.39 2.29 4.07
N ALA A 47 -5.26 3.27 4.36
CA ALA A 47 -5.81 4.15 3.34
C ALA A 47 -4.71 4.99 2.66
N ALA A 48 -3.72 5.48 3.41
CA ALA A 48 -2.58 6.19 2.85
C ALA A 48 -1.71 5.26 1.96
N LEU A 49 -1.46 4.01 2.39
CA LEU A 49 -0.70 3.03 1.60
C LEU A 49 -1.43 2.66 0.29
N LEU A 50 -2.74 2.40 0.35
CA LEU A 50 -3.55 2.10 -0.83
C LEU A 50 -3.69 3.33 -1.73
N GLY A 51 -3.86 4.53 -1.17
CA GLY A 51 -3.90 5.78 -1.92
C GLY A 51 -2.59 6.02 -2.68
N SER A 52 -1.45 5.79 -2.04
CA SER A 52 -0.14 5.85 -2.69
C SER A 52 -0.03 4.86 -3.86
N TYR A 53 -0.44 3.60 -3.66
CA TYR A 53 -0.50 2.60 -4.73
C TYR A 53 -1.38 3.05 -5.91
N VAL A 54 -2.57 3.61 -5.63
CA VAL A 54 -3.50 4.08 -6.67
C VAL A 54 -2.88 5.20 -7.49
N VAL A 55 -2.27 6.20 -6.84
CA VAL A 55 -1.59 7.32 -7.52
C VAL A 55 -0.44 6.79 -8.39
N LEU A 56 0.40 5.90 -7.87
CA LEU A 56 1.49 5.28 -8.63
C LEU A 56 0.96 4.48 -9.83
N ARG A 57 -0.15 3.75 -9.65
CA ARG A 57 -0.73 2.91 -10.70
C ARG A 57 -1.30 3.72 -11.85
N PHE A 58 -1.95 4.85 -11.56
CA PHE A 58 -2.50 5.75 -12.58
C PHE A 58 -1.44 6.65 -13.22
N GLY A 59 -0.37 6.99 -12.50
CA GLY A 59 0.76 7.75 -13.05
C GLY A 59 1.65 6.96 -14.01
N ALA A 60 1.64 5.63 -13.93
CA ALA A 60 2.50 4.77 -14.74
C ALA A 60 1.86 4.37 -16.09
N ALA A 61 2.52 4.71 -17.20
CA ALA A 61 2.11 4.33 -18.55
C ALA A 61 2.25 2.81 -18.83
N VAL A 62 3.19 2.14 -18.15
CA VAL A 62 3.43 0.70 -18.24
C VAL A 62 3.48 0.15 -16.82
N TRP A 63 2.80 -0.99 -16.56
CA TRP A 63 2.77 -1.64 -15.26
C TRP A 63 3.36 -3.06 -15.34
N PRO A 64 4.12 -3.52 -14.33
CA PRO A 64 4.65 -4.88 -14.29
C PRO A 64 3.53 -5.92 -14.42
N LYS A 65 3.69 -6.90 -15.31
CA LYS A 65 2.75 -8.01 -15.41
C LYS A 65 3.02 -9.03 -14.28
N PRO A 66 2.03 -9.85 -13.87
CA PRO A 66 2.16 -10.76 -12.72
C PRO A 66 3.36 -11.71 -12.76
N HIS A 67 3.80 -12.14 -13.95
CA HIS A 67 4.98 -12.98 -14.14
C HIS A 67 6.30 -12.27 -13.80
N HIS A 68 6.38 -10.94 -13.92
CA HIS A 68 7.58 -10.18 -13.56
C HIS A 68 7.81 -10.08 -12.06
N VAL A 69 6.77 -10.33 -11.25
CA VAL A 69 6.82 -10.19 -9.79
C VAL A 69 6.78 -11.54 -9.05
N HIS A 70 6.88 -12.65 -9.79
CA HIS A 70 6.79 -14.03 -9.28
C HIS A 70 5.65 -14.19 -8.26
N LEU A 71 4.46 -13.69 -8.62
CA LEU A 71 3.27 -13.81 -7.80
C LEU A 71 2.62 -15.17 -8.10
N SER A 72 2.35 -15.96 -7.07
CA SER A 72 1.54 -17.19 -7.18
C SER A 72 0.10 -16.88 -6.78
N GLU A 73 -0.75 -16.57 -7.75
CA GLU A 73 -2.18 -16.29 -7.54
C GLU A 73 -2.92 -17.39 -6.76
N PRO A 74 -2.77 -18.70 -7.05
CA PRO A 74 -3.52 -19.73 -6.33
C PRO A 74 -3.10 -19.88 -4.86
N ILE A 75 -1.81 -19.72 -4.56
CA ILE A 75 -1.29 -19.77 -3.18
C ILE A 75 -1.80 -18.56 -2.40
N GLY A 76 -1.79 -17.38 -3.01
CA GLY A 76 -2.37 -16.16 -2.43
C GLY A 76 -3.85 -16.32 -2.12
N ALA A 77 -4.64 -16.82 -3.07
CA ALA A 77 -6.07 -17.04 -2.90
C ALA A 77 -6.39 -18.04 -1.78
N PHE A 78 -5.66 -19.16 -1.73
CA PHE A 78 -5.78 -20.13 -0.64
C PHE A 78 -5.46 -19.49 0.72
N ASN A 79 -4.41 -18.67 0.79
CA ASN A 79 -4.02 -18.02 2.03
C ASN A 79 -5.06 -16.98 2.50
N THR A 80 -5.71 -16.27 1.57
CA THR A 80 -6.86 -15.41 1.87
C THR A 80 -8.06 -16.21 2.39
N PHE A 81 -8.35 -17.38 1.80
CA PHE A 81 -9.40 -18.27 2.29
C PHE A 81 -9.13 -18.72 3.73
N VAL A 82 -7.88 -19.08 4.06
CA VAL A 82 -7.46 -19.42 5.43
C VAL A 82 -7.74 -18.27 6.41
N LEU A 83 -7.43 -17.02 6.04
CA LEU A 83 -7.74 -15.85 6.87
C LEU A 83 -9.24 -15.63 7.08
N ILE A 84 -10.05 -15.82 6.03
CA ILE A 84 -11.51 -15.69 6.13
C ILE A 84 -12.04 -16.73 7.14
N CYS A 85 -11.62 -18.00 7.00
CA CYS A 85 -11.96 -19.04 7.96
C CYS A 85 -11.50 -18.69 9.38
N SER A 86 -10.31 -18.11 9.54
CA SER A 86 -9.79 -17.66 10.84
C SER A 86 -10.63 -16.55 11.47
N SER A 87 -11.29 -15.69 10.69
CA SER A 87 -12.17 -14.66 11.24
C SER A 87 -13.47 -15.27 11.78
N VAL A 88 -14.01 -16.29 11.10
CA VAL A 88 -15.19 -17.04 11.56
C VAL A 88 -14.90 -17.74 12.89
N THR A 89 -13.70 -18.33 13.06
CA THR A 89 -13.36 -19.03 14.30
C THR A 89 -13.27 -18.09 15.50
N VAL A 90 -12.87 -16.82 15.31
CA VAL A 90 -12.92 -15.79 16.38
C VAL A 90 -14.35 -15.47 16.79
N VAL A 91 -15.27 -15.35 15.82
CA VAL A 91 -16.70 -15.10 16.11
C VAL A 91 -17.29 -16.29 16.88
N LEU A 92 -16.98 -17.52 16.48
CA LEU A 92 -17.40 -18.73 17.20
C LEU A 92 -16.81 -18.79 18.63
N ALA A 93 -15.57 -18.34 18.82
CA ALA A 93 -14.97 -18.21 20.15
C ALA A 93 -15.74 -17.20 21.02
N LEU A 94 -16.13 -16.05 20.44
CA LEU A 94 -16.91 -15.02 21.13
C LEU A 94 -18.30 -15.54 21.53
N GLU A 95 -19.00 -16.24 20.64
CA GLU A 95 -20.30 -16.83 20.95
C GLU A 95 -20.21 -17.92 22.03
N ALA A 96 -19.18 -18.77 21.98
CA ALA A 96 -18.92 -19.74 23.03
C ALA A 96 -18.62 -19.07 24.38
N ALA A 97 -17.88 -17.95 24.38
CA ALA A 97 -17.58 -17.17 25.57
C ALA A 97 -18.85 -16.50 26.15
N ARG A 98 -19.72 -15.96 25.30
CA ARG A 98 -21.04 -15.40 25.70
C ARG A 98 -21.95 -16.47 26.31
N ALA A 99 -21.94 -17.68 25.75
CA ALA A 99 -22.65 -18.84 26.29
C ALA A 99 -21.98 -19.45 27.54
N ASN A 100 -20.95 -18.80 28.11
CA ASN A 100 -20.18 -19.24 29.27
C ASN A 100 -19.49 -20.62 29.10
N LYS A 101 -19.32 -21.09 27.85
CA LYS A 101 -18.67 -22.36 27.50
C LYS A 101 -17.16 -22.16 27.36
N ARG A 102 -16.47 -22.02 28.50
CA ARG A 102 -15.03 -21.67 28.55
C ARG A 102 -14.12 -22.62 27.77
N SER A 103 -14.33 -23.94 27.85
CA SER A 103 -13.51 -24.94 27.14
C SER A 103 -13.66 -24.80 25.62
N LEU A 104 -14.89 -24.61 25.14
CA LEU A 104 -15.18 -24.41 23.73
C LEU A 104 -14.58 -23.09 23.21
N ALA A 105 -14.69 -22.01 23.98
CA ALA A 105 -14.09 -20.73 23.62
C ALA A 105 -12.57 -20.81 23.48
N LYS A 106 -11.89 -21.51 24.41
CA LYS A 106 -10.44 -21.76 24.32
C LYS A 106 -10.05 -22.57 23.07
N THR A 107 -10.85 -23.59 22.74
CA THR A 107 -10.63 -24.42 21.55
C THR A 107 -10.71 -23.58 20.28
N TRP A 108 -11.73 -22.74 20.13
CA TRP A 108 -11.86 -21.86 18.97
C TRP A 108 -10.77 -20.78 18.89
N MET A 109 -10.29 -20.27 20.03
CA MET A 109 -9.12 -19.39 20.05
C MET A 109 -7.85 -20.11 19.60
N LEU A 110 -7.63 -21.36 20.03
CA LEU A 110 -6.49 -22.17 19.59
C LEU A 110 -6.54 -22.42 18.07
N VAL A 111 -7.71 -22.79 17.54
CA VAL A 111 -7.91 -22.99 16.10
C VAL A 111 -7.60 -21.71 15.32
N THR A 112 -8.05 -20.55 15.82
CA THR A 112 -7.72 -19.24 15.23
C THR A 112 -6.20 -19.03 15.18
N LEU A 113 -5.50 -19.32 16.28
CA LEU A 113 -4.05 -19.16 16.36
C LEU A 113 -3.33 -20.08 15.36
N VAL A 114 -3.77 -21.33 15.25
CA VAL A 114 -3.20 -22.30 14.27
C VAL A 114 -3.40 -21.82 12.83
N LEU A 115 -4.59 -21.33 12.48
CA LEU A 115 -4.86 -20.79 11.14
C LEU A 115 -4.03 -19.53 10.86
N GLY A 116 -3.85 -18.65 11.85
CA GLY A 116 -2.95 -17.50 11.76
C GLY A 116 -1.48 -17.90 11.58
N SER A 117 -1.01 -18.92 12.30
CA SER A 117 0.34 -19.47 12.14
C SER A 117 0.54 -20.11 10.77
N LEU A 118 -0.46 -20.82 10.25
CA LEU A 118 -0.45 -21.36 8.89
C LEU A 118 -0.30 -20.23 7.86
N PHE A 119 -1.06 -19.15 7.99
CA PHE A 119 -0.96 -17.97 7.13
C PHE A 119 0.47 -17.39 7.13
N LEU A 120 1.05 -17.24 8.32
CA LEU A 120 2.40 -16.70 8.47
C LEU A 120 3.47 -17.63 7.88
N GLY A 121 3.30 -18.96 8.03
CA GLY A 121 4.18 -19.96 7.44
C GLY A 121 4.19 -19.92 5.91
N VAL A 122 3.01 -19.79 5.28
CA VAL A 122 2.89 -19.62 3.82
C VAL A 122 3.61 -18.34 3.37
N LYS A 123 3.44 -17.24 4.11
CA LYS A 123 4.13 -15.97 3.79
C LYS A 123 5.64 -16.06 3.98
N ALA A 124 6.11 -16.71 5.04
CA ALA A 124 7.54 -16.92 5.25
C ALA A 124 8.17 -17.71 4.09
N TYR A 125 7.48 -18.76 3.60
CA TYR A 125 7.92 -19.54 2.45
C TYR A 125 7.96 -18.70 1.15
N GLU A 126 6.89 -17.96 0.83
CA GLU A 126 6.86 -17.08 -0.36
C GLU A 126 7.98 -16.03 -0.32
N TYR A 127 8.22 -15.43 0.85
CA TYR A 127 9.24 -14.40 1.02
C TYR A 127 10.65 -14.98 0.96
N SER A 128 10.88 -16.16 1.56
CA SER A 128 12.18 -16.84 1.45
C SER A 128 12.54 -17.10 -0.01
N SER A 129 11.59 -17.64 -0.79
CA SER A 129 11.79 -17.85 -2.22
C SER A 129 12.10 -16.52 -2.94
N LYS A 130 11.40 -15.43 -2.61
CA LYS A 130 11.70 -14.10 -3.20
C LYS A 130 13.08 -13.57 -2.82
N PHE A 131 13.55 -13.81 -1.61
CA PHE A 131 14.90 -13.43 -1.18
C PHE A 131 15.97 -14.23 -1.91
N ASP A 132 15.75 -15.52 -2.17
CA ASP A 132 16.66 -16.36 -2.97
C ASP A 132 16.78 -15.85 -4.42
N HIS A 133 15.69 -15.26 -4.95
CA HIS A 133 15.68 -14.62 -6.28
C HIS A 133 16.22 -13.17 -6.27
N GLY A 134 16.71 -12.68 -5.13
CA GLY A 134 17.31 -11.35 -4.98
C GLY A 134 16.30 -10.20 -4.89
N ILE A 135 15.04 -10.48 -4.60
CA ILE A 135 13.96 -9.48 -4.50
C ILE A 135 13.85 -9.00 -3.04
N TYR A 136 14.66 -8.00 -2.67
CA TYR A 136 14.66 -7.39 -1.34
C TYR A 136 13.89 -6.06 -1.29
N PRO A 137 13.35 -5.67 -0.13
CA PRO A 137 12.61 -4.40 0.04
C PRO A 137 13.52 -3.17 0.24
N TRP A 138 14.85 -3.34 0.36
CA TRP A 138 15.80 -2.23 0.55
C TRP A 138 16.81 -2.10 -0.60
N ALA A 139 17.14 -0.86 -0.96
CA ALA A 139 18.28 -0.55 -1.82
C ALA A 139 19.60 -0.87 -1.08
N PRO A 140 20.67 -1.33 -1.77
CA PRO A 140 20.84 -1.51 -3.21
C PRO A 140 20.57 -2.96 -3.68
N ARG A 141 20.10 -3.84 -2.79
CA ARG A 141 20.02 -5.29 -3.06
C ARG A 141 18.70 -5.71 -3.72
N GLY A 142 17.63 -4.92 -3.57
CA GLY A 142 16.34 -5.24 -4.17
C GLY A 142 16.36 -5.25 -5.70
N ARG A 143 16.24 -6.44 -6.31
CA ARG A 143 15.94 -6.61 -7.74
C ARG A 143 14.47 -6.31 -8.10
N ILE A 144 13.77 -5.51 -7.29
CA ILE A 144 12.53 -4.86 -7.74
C ILE A 144 12.99 -3.73 -8.65
N TYR A 145 13.02 -4.01 -9.96
CA TYR A 145 13.50 -3.08 -10.98
C TYR A 145 12.54 -1.92 -11.22
N GLU A 146 12.36 -1.06 -10.22
CA GLU A 146 11.91 0.32 -10.38
C GLU A 146 13.13 1.20 -10.73
N ARG A 147 13.85 0.85 -11.80
CA ARG A 147 14.89 1.74 -12.30
C ARG A 147 14.25 2.94 -13.01
N PRO A 148 14.88 4.13 -12.97
CA PRO A 148 14.45 5.36 -13.67
C PRO A 148 14.16 5.23 -15.18
N ASP A 149 14.49 4.08 -15.79
CA ASP A 149 14.36 3.81 -17.22
C ASP A 149 12.96 3.47 -17.72
N LEU A 150 11.97 3.15 -16.87
CA LEU A 150 10.63 2.88 -17.41
C LEU A 150 9.99 4.16 -17.99
N TYR A 151 10.19 5.30 -17.31
CA TYR A 151 9.76 6.60 -17.80
C TYR A 151 10.68 7.13 -18.91
N TYR A 152 12.00 6.99 -18.77
CA TYR A 152 12.94 7.42 -19.80
C TYR A 152 12.81 6.59 -21.09
N GLY A 153 12.78 5.27 -21.00
CA GLY A 153 12.63 4.35 -22.13
C GLY A 153 11.27 4.44 -22.82
N SER A 154 10.17 4.64 -22.09
CA SER A 154 8.86 4.89 -22.70
C SER A 154 8.77 6.28 -23.34
N ALA A 155 9.32 7.33 -22.71
CA ALA A 155 9.38 8.67 -23.29
C ALA A 155 10.28 8.71 -24.53
N VAL A 156 11.45 8.04 -24.49
CA VAL A 156 12.35 7.90 -25.62
C VAL A 156 11.68 7.09 -26.72
N ARG A 157 11.04 5.96 -26.42
CA ARG A 157 10.27 5.17 -27.41
C ARG A 157 9.16 6.01 -28.04
N ALA A 158 8.38 6.75 -27.24
CA ALA A 158 7.32 7.63 -27.70
C ALA A 158 7.86 8.76 -28.61
N ARG A 159 8.99 9.36 -28.25
CA ARG A 159 9.68 10.39 -29.06
C ARG A 159 10.29 9.81 -30.33
N LEU A 160 10.83 8.59 -30.29
CA LEU A 160 11.37 7.90 -31.46
C LEU A 160 10.27 7.44 -32.42
N SER A 161 9.05 7.24 -31.94
CA SER A 161 7.86 6.95 -32.76
C SER A 161 7.15 8.19 -33.31
N ASP A 162 7.60 9.41 -32.97
CA ASP A 162 7.04 10.65 -33.49
C ASP A 162 7.31 10.76 -35.01
N PRO A 163 6.27 10.96 -35.85
CA PRO A 163 6.43 11.08 -37.30
C PRO A 163 7.47 12.11 -37.74
N ALA A 164 7.59 13.23 -37.01
CA ALA A 164 8.56 14.28 -37.33
C ALA A 164 10.00 13.84 -37.07
N ILE A 165 10.22 13.10 -35.98
CA ILE A 165 11.54 12.53 -35.63
C ILE A 165 11.91 11.44 -36.64
N LEU A 166 10.96 10.58 -37.02
CA LEU A 166 11.17 9.53 -38.02
C LEU A 166 11.52 10.09 -39.41
N ALA A 167 10.85 11.17 -39.83
CA ALA A 167 11.14 11.85 -41.09
C ALA A 167 12.57 12.42 -41.10
N LYS A 168 12.93 13.14 -40.03
CA LYS A 168 14.28 13.73 -39.87
C LYS A 168 15.37 12.65 -39.78
N MET A 169 15.06 11.52 -39.15
CA MET A 169 15.96 10.36 -39.11
C MET A 169 16.18 9.74 -40.47
N LYS A 170 15.09 9.53 -41.24
CA LYS A 170 15.18 8.95 -42.59
C LYS A 170 16.01 9.84 -43.52
N GLU A 171 15.90 11.15 -43.36
CA GLU A 171 16.72 12.14 -44.06
C GLU A 171 18.20 12.06 -43.66
N LEU A 172 18.52 12.00 -42.36
CA LEU A 172 19.90 11.81 -41.88
C LEU A 172 20.51 10.46 -42.31
N ASP A 173 19.69 9.40 -42.41
CA ASP A 173 20.16 8.08 -42.82
C ASP A 173 20.39 7.97 -44.34
N ALA A 174 19.68 8.78 -45.14
CA ALA A 174 19.82 8.82 -46.59
C ALA A 174 21.05 9.62 -47.07
N ARG A 175 21.56 10.55 -46.26
CA ARG A 175 22.75 11.37 -46.61
C ARG A 175 24.06 10.57 -46.42
N PRO A 176 25.00 10.63 -47.38
CA PRO A 176 26.31 9.97 -47.28
C PRO A 176 27.20 10.65 -46.21
N GLU A 177 28.01 9.87 -45.51
CA GLU A 177 28.76 10.32 -44.32
C GLU A 177 29.68 11.53 -44.56
N GLY A 178 30.16 11.71 -45.79
CA GLY A 178 31.02 12.84 -46.17
C GLY A 178 30.32 14.20 -46.29
N GLU A 179 28.98 14.23 -46.25
CA GLU A 179 28.17 15.46 -46.36
C GLU A 179 27.58 15.92 -45.03
N LEU A 180 27.82 15.19 -43.94
CA LEU A 180 27.29 15.50 -42.61
C LEU A 180 28.32 16.29 -41.80
N SER A 181 27.82 17.22 -40.98
CA SER A 181 28.62 17.85 -39.94
C SER A 181 29.00 16.82 -38.86
N ASP A 182 30.14 17.00 -38.18
CA ASP A 182 30.59 16.14 -37.07
C ASP A 182 29.52 15.96 -35.97
N ALA A 183 28.72 17.01 -35.73
CA ALA A 183 27.60 16.96 -34.79
C ALA A 183 26.45 16.06 -35.28
N GLU A 184 26.15 16.08 -36.58
CA GLU A 184 25.11 15.26 -37.21
C GLU A 184 25.53 13.79 -37.29
N LEU A 185 26.81 13.51 -37.59
CA LEU A 185 27.41 12.18 -37.54
C LEU A 185 27.33 11.57 -36.14
N THR A 186 27.68 12.36 -35.12
CA THR A 186 27.59 11.93 -33.72
C THR A 186 26.14 11.68 -33.30
N GLY A 187 25.22 12.56 -33.72
CA GLY A 187 23.78 12.39 -33.51
C GLY A 187 23.23 11.12 -34.14
N ARG A 188 23.59 10.84 -35.41
CA ARG A 188 23.20 9.63 -36.14
C ARG A 188 23.66 8.35 -35.44
N ARG A 189 24.93 8.31 -34.99
CA ARG A 189 25.48 7.15 -34.26
C ARG A 189 24.77 6.90 -32.94
N ARG A 190 24.52 7.95 -32.15
CA ARG A 190 23.80 7.85 -30.87
C ARG A 190 22.34 7.41 -31.07
N LEU A 191 21.65 7.95 -32.06
CA LEU A 191 20.26 7.57 -32.36
C LEU A 191 20.14 6.11 -32.81
N LYS A 192 21.09 5.63 -33.62
CA LYS A 192 21.17 4.22 -34.02
C LYS A 192 21.38 3.33 -32.80
N GLN A 193 22.31 3.69 -31.91
CA GLN A 193 22.58 2.97 -30.66
C GLN A 193 21.33 2.91 -29.76
N VAL A 194 20.67 4.05 -29.51
CA VAL A 194 19.45 4.12 -28.69
C VAL A 194 18.32 3.30 -29.31
N ARG A 195 18.16 3.31 -30.64
CA ARG A 195 17.17 2.49 -31.34
C ARG A 195 17.43 1.00 -31.16
N ASP A 196 18.67 0.58 -31.31
CA ASP A 196 19.06 -0.83 -31.15
C ASP A 196 18.83 -1.27 -29.70
N MET A 197 19.09 -0.39 -28.71
CA MET A 197 18.78 -0.64 -27.29
C MET A 197 17.28 -0.72 -27.01
N VAL A 198 16.46 0.15 -27.62
CA VAL A 198 15.00 0.20 -27.37
C VAL A 198 14.26 -0.94 -28.07
N ASN A 199 14.76 -1.42 -29.21
CA ASN A 199 14.11 -2.45 -30.03
C ASN A 199 14.64 -3.86 -29.79
N ASN A 200 15.70 -4.06 -28.99
CA ASN A 200 16.21 -5.39 -28.69
C ASN A 200 15.28 -6.12 -27.69
N PRO A 201 14.58 -7.19 -28.12
CA PRO A 201 13.64 -7.91 -27.25
C PRO A 201 14.33 -8.71 -26.13
N ASN A 202 15.64 -8.95 -26.26
CA ASN A 202 16.43 -9.76 -25.32
C ASN A 202 17.28 -8.93 -24.36
N GLN A 203 17.38 -7.60 -24.56
CA GLN A 203 18.23 -6.75 -23.74
C GLN A 203 17.44 -6.27 -22.53
N GLN A 204 17.78 -6.83 -21.36
CA GLN A 204 17.28 -6.30 -20.10
C GLN A 204 17.93 -4.93 -19.88
N ALA A 205 17.17 -3.95 -19.37
CA ALA A 205 17.62 -2.57 -19.12
C ALA A 205 18.82 -2.42 -18.15
N PHE A 206 19.45 -3.54 -17.76
CA PHE A 206 20.59 -3.63 -16.86
C PHE A 206 21.96 -3.60 -17.54
N ASP A 207 22.05 -3.95 -18.83
CA ASP A 207 23.31 -3.87 -19.59
C ASP A 207 23.72 -2.42 -19.93
N LEU A 208 22.90 -1.43 -19.54
CA LEU A 208 23.11 -0.01 -19.82
C LEU A 208 23.81 0.75 -18.69
N ALA A 209 24.16 0.06 -17.60
CA ALA A 209 24.81 0.63 -16.43
C ALA A 209 26.21 0.08 -16.18
N VAL A 210 26.91 -0.33 -17.24
CA VAL A 210 28.36 -0.58 -17.27
C VAL A 210 28.96 0.15 -18.46
#